data_AF-A0A1Z5SHY0-F1
#
_entry.id   AF-A0A1Z5SHY0-F1
#
_cell.length_a   1.000
_cell.length_b   1.000
_cell.length_c   1.000
_cell.angle_alpha   90.00
_cell.angle_beta   90.00
_cell.angle_gamma   90.00
#
_symmetry.space_group_name_H-M   'P 1'
#
loop_
_entity.id
_entity.type
_entity.pdbx_description
1 polymer ?
#
loop_
_entity_poly.entity_id
_entity_poly.type
_entity_poly.pdbx_seq_one_letter_code
_entity_poly.pdbx_strand_id
1 'polypeptide(L)'
;MSMAILASCKKDSTTTTPTNNNNNNNGGCGDGNVCFKLNGTQISKTGGGYLMADTFTFVKYEEGAKQLSIDIFGNTTGSYTVGDKRLKGRGRIYYFPETSKMYMSNKGSLEMTELTSDRKATGKFSGTLYRYNGDTETFTMTDSMVITEGFFTKVQLAKL
;
A
#
# COMPACT_ATOMS: atom_id res chain seq x y z
N MET A 1 -73.01 20.54 -1.49
CA MET A 1 -72.05 19.78 -0.65
C MET A 1 -71.00 20.75 -0.15
N SER A 2 -70.64 20.64 1.12
CA SER A 2 -70.10 21.68 2.01
C SER A 2 -68.77 22.33 1.62
N MET A 3 -68.61 23.53 2.18
CA MET A 3 -67.43 24.40 2.28
C MET A 3 -66.74 24.18 3.65
N ALA A 4 -65.40 24.24 3.71
CA ALA A 4 -64.52 24.65 4.82
C ALA A 4 -63.05 24.41 4.36
N ILE A 5 -62.22 25.42 4.04
CA ILE A 5 -61.40 26.35 4.84
C ILE A 5 -60.36 25.71 5.79
N LEU A 6 -59.10 26.06 5.48
CA LEU A 6 -57.78 25.95 6.15
C LEU A 6 -57.72 25.70 7.68
N ALA A 7 -56.71 24.91 8.09
CA ALA A 7 -55.96 25.11 9.33
C ALA A 7 -54.53 24.53 9.21
N SER A 8 -53.55 25.32 9.68
CA SER A 8 -52.12 25.04 9.76
C SER A 8 -51.76 24.44 11.12
N CYS A 9 -50.85 23.46 11.18
CA CYS A 9 -50.09 23.12 12.39
C CYS A 9 -48.61 22.86 12.04
N LYS A 10 -47.73 23.56 12.77
CA LYS A 10 -46.26 23.44 12.78
C LYS A 10 -45.77 22.29 13.68
N LYS A 11 -44.45 22.01 13.56
CA LYS A 11 -43.51 21.16 14.34
C LYS A 11 -43.40 19.71 13.83
N ASP A 12 -42.23 19.13 13.61
CA ASP A 12 -40.93 19.35 14.26
C ASP A 12 -39.72 19.38 13.29
N SER A 13 -38.68 20.05 13.76
CA SER A 13 -37.33 20.12 13.21
C SER A 13 -36.69 18.74 13.05
N THR A 14 -36.02 18.51 11.92
CA THR A 14 -34.66 17.95 11.92
C THR A 14 -33.96 18.39 10.64
N THR A 15 -33.10 19.40 10.78
CA THR A 15 -31.97 19.64 9.90
C THR A 15 -31.09 18.40 9.95
N THR A 16 -31.03 17.60 8.88
CA THR A 16 -29.90 16.70 8.69
C THR A 16 -28.80 17.48 8.01
N THR A 17 -28.01 18.16 8.84
CA THR A 17 -26.67 18.59 8.50
C THR A 17 -25.89 17.37 8.01
N PRO A 18 -25.18 17.43 6.87
CA PRO A 18 -24.19 16.40 6.55
C PRO A 18 -23.14 16.44 7.65
N THR A 19 -23.08 15.38 8.45
CA THR A 19 -22.09 15.28 9.53
C THR A 19 -20.73 15.06 8.90
N ASN A 20 -20.02 16.17 8.69
CA ASN A 20 -18.58 16.17 8.56
C ASN A 20 -18.00 15.89 9.96
N ASN A 21 -17.36 14.73 10.12
CA ASN A 21 -16.21 14.54 11.01
C ASN A 21 -15.72 13.09 10.93
N ASN A 22 -14.63 12.85 10.21
CA ASN A 22 -13.36 12.81 10.93
C ASN A 22 -12.18 13.01 9.98
N ASN A 23 -11.52 14.14 10.18
CA ASN A 23 -10.21 14.44 9.66
C ASN A 23 -9.20 13.52 10.37
N ASN A 24 -8.58 12.61 9.64
CA ASN A 24 -7.27 12.09 10.07
C ASN A 24 -6.36 12.00 8.85
N ASN A 25 -5.32 12.83 8.87
CA ASN A 25 -4.34 12.98 7.81
C ASN A 25 -3.61 11.64 7.58
N ASN A 26 -4.04 10.87 6.57
CA ASN A 26 -3.20 9.91 5.86
C ASN A 26 -3.76 9.74 4.44
N GLY A 27 -2.97 10.06 3.42
CA GLY A 27 -3.40 10.04 2.03
C GLY A 27 -3.81 8.65 1.53
N GLY A 28 -5.12 8.42 1.42
CA GLY A 28 -5.76 7.96 0.18
C GLY A 28 -5.64 6.49 -0.26
N CYS A 29 -5.01 5.58 0.49
CA CYS A 29 -5.00 4.16 0.12
C CYS A 29 -6.08 3.37 0.86
N GLY A 30 -7.18 3.05 0.17
CA GLY A 30 -8.31 2.31 0.75
C GLY A 30 -7.94 0.89 1.19
N ASP A 31 -8.68 0.35 2.16
CA ASP A 31 -8.47 -1.01 2.68
C ASP A 31 -8.38 -2.06 1.56
N GLY A 32 -7.46 -3.00 1.71
CA GLY A 32 -7.18 -4.07 0.75
C GLY A 32 -6.31 -3.63 -0.44
N ASN A 33 -5.83 -2.40 -0.50
CA ASN A 33 -5.07 -1.89 -1.65
C ASN A 33 -3.59 -1.65 -1.35
N VAL A 34 -2.81 -1.61 -2.42
CA VAL A 34 -1.45 -1.08 -2.49
C VAL A 34 -1.49 0.14 -3.41
N CYS A 35 -0.99 1.28 -2.93
CA CYS A 35 -1.02 2.56 -3.62
C CYS A 35 0.36 3.21 -3.55
N PHE A 36 0.88 3.75 -4.65
CA PHE A 36 2.21 4.35 -4.67
C PHE A 36 2.40 5.34 -5.80
N LYS A 37 3.33 6.28 -5.63
CA LYS A 37 3.76 7.23 -6.66
C LYS A 37 5.07 6.77 -7.29
N LEU A 38 5.00 6.23 -8.50
CA LEU A 38 6.17 5.81 -9.28
C LEU A 38 6.56 6.93 -10.25
N ASN A 39 7.75 7.52 -10.06
CA ASN A 39 8.21 8.67 -10.84
C ASN A 39 7.16 9.80 -10.93
N GLY A 40 6.46 10.06 -9.82
CA GLY A 40 5.38 11.05 -9.74
C GLY A 40 4.00 10.58 -10.23
N THR A 41 3.91 9.43 -10.90
CA THR A 41 2.63 8.87 -11.36
C THR A 41 1.98 8.02 -10.27
N GLN A 42 0.75 8.34 -9.90
CA GLN A 42 -0.03 7.59 -8.92
C GLN A 42 -0.50 6.24 -9.52
N ILE A 43 -0.26 5.16 -8.79
CA ILE A 43 -0.71 3.79 -9.09
C ILE A 43 -1.46 3.27 -7.86
N SER A 44 -2.58 2.57 -8.06
CA SER A 44 -3.37 1.98 -6.99
C SER A 44 -4.16 0.77 -7.48
N LYS A 45 -4.14 -0.33 -6.71
CA LYS A 45 -4.96 -1.52 -6.97
C LYS A 45 -5.05 -2.39 -5.73
N THR A 46 -5.96 -3.36 -5.76
CA THR A 46 -6.05 -4.42 -4.77
C THR A 46 -4.70 -5.12 -4.61
N GLY A 47 -4.25 -5.22 -3.36
CA GLY A 47 -3.05 -5.91 -2.97
C GLY A 47 -3.33 -7.33 -2.50
N GLY A 48 -2.28 -8.11 -2.40
CA GLY A 48 -2.30 -9.40 -1.71
C GLY A 48 -0.93 -9.68 -1.12
N GLY A 49 -0.75 -10.86 -0.56
CA GLY A 49 0.53 -11.21 0.01
C GLY A 49 0.53 -12.58 0.66
N TYR A 50 1.63 -12.87 1.33
CA TYR A 50 1.74 -14.05 2.15
C TYR A 50 2.59 -13.79 3.38
N LEU A 51 2.28 -14.54 4.43
CA LEU A 51 3.05 -14.58 5.66
C LEU A 51 3.67 -15.98 5.77
N MET A 52 5.00 -16.07 5.71
CA MET A 52 5.71 -17.32 5.96
C MET A 52 6.12 -17.39 7.42
N ALA A 53 5.61 -18.43 8.11
CA ALA A 53 5.95 -18.90 9.45
C ALA A 53 6.87 -17.95 10.25
N ASP A 54 6.30 -16.81 10.67
CA ASP A 54 6.89 -15.86 11.61
C ASP A 54 8.26 -15.26 11.26
N THR A 55 8.66 -15.27 9.98
CA THR A 55 9.98 -14.75 9.57
C THR A 55 9.93 -13.79 8.42
N PHE A 56 8.87 -13.84 7.61
CA PHE A 56 8.80 -13.11 6.36
C PHE A 56 7.36 -12.71 6.02
N THR A 57 7.17 -11.41 5.80
CA THR A 57 5.94 -10.86 5.24
C THR A 57 6.22 -10.43 3.81
N PHE A 58 5.34 -10.81 2.90
CA PHE A 58 5.36 -10.39 1.52
C PHE A 58 4.07 -9.67 1.18
N VAL A 59 4.18 -8.48 0.59
CA VAL A 59 3.05 -7.72 0.04
C VAL A 59 3.29 -7.52 -1.46
N LYS A 60 2.25 -7.68 -2.25
CA LYS A 60 2.29 -7.49 -3.70
C LYS A 60 1.13 -6.69 -4.26
N TYR A 61 1.43 -6.03 -5.36
CA TYR A 61 0.51 -5.48 -6.36
C TYR A 61 0.80 -6.21 -7.67
N GLU A 62 -0.25 -6.60 -8.41
CA GLU A 62 -0.13 -7.22 -9.74
C GLU A 62 -1.21 -6.66 -10.69
N GLU A 63 -0.81 -6.31 -11.91
CA GLU A 63 -1.69 -5.83 -12.97
C GLU A 63 -1.16 -6.26 -14.35
N GLY A 64 -1.71 -7.37 -14.86
CA GLY A 64 -1.21 -7.98 -16.08
C GLY A 64 0.25 -8.40 -15.89
N ALA A 65 1.15 -7.89 -16.74
CA ALA A 65 2.60 -8.14 -16.63
C ALA A 65 3.32 -7.23 -15.62
N LYS A 66 2.62 -6.24 -15.03
CA LYS A 66 3.20 -5.32 -14.06
C LYS A 66 3.09 -5.89 -12.66
N GLN A 67 4.15 -5.78 -11.88
CA GLN A 67 4.16 -6.24 -10.49
C GLN A 67 5.01 -5.31 -9.62
N LEU A 68 4.53 -5.03 -8.42
CA LEU A 68 5.33 -4.47 -7.33
C LEU A 68 5.35 -5.51 -6.21
N SER A 69 6.52 -5.81 -5.69
CA SER A 69 6.71 -6.73 -4.56
C SER A 69 7.46 -6.03 -3.44
N ILE A 70 6.99 -6.23 -2.22
CA ILE A 70 7.56 -5.68 -1.00
C ILE A 70 7.83 -6.86 -0.07
N ASP A 71 9.11 -7.19 0.02
CA ASP A 71 9.65 -8.19 0.92
C ASP A 71 9.95 -7.51 2.27
N ILE A 72 9.42 -8.05 3.35
CA ILE A 72 9.74 -7.65 4.72
C ILE A 72 10.33 -8.88 5.39
N PHE A 73 11.65 -8.89 5.61
CA PHE A 73 12.36 -9.99 6.27
C PHE A 73 12.20 -9.91 7.79
N GLY A 74 10.96 -9.83 8.23
CA GLY A 74 10.51 -9.82 9.61
C GLY A 74 8.99 -9.98 9.64
N ASN A 75 8.45 -10.26 10.81
CA ASN A 75 7.02 -10.51 11.03
C ASN A 75 6.44 -9.63 12.15
N THR A 76 7.11 -8.53 12.52
CA THR A 76 6.66 -7.63 13.57
C THR A 76 6.45 -6.23 13.02
N THR A 77 5.57 -5.44 13.60
CA THR A 77 5.46 -4.01 13.27
C THR A 77 6.77 -3.29 13.56
N GLY A 78 7.06 -2.23 12.81
CA GLY A 78 8.25 -1.41 12.98
C GLY A 78 8.86 -0.97 11.65
N SER A 79 9.99 -0.29 11.77
CA SER A 79 10.74 0.26 10.63
C SER A 79 11.81 -0.71 10.14
N TYR A 80 11.93 -0.79 8.83
CA TYR A 80 12.83 -1.68 8.10
C TYR A 80 13.63 -0.87 7.10
N THR A 81 14.96 -0.94 7.17
CA THR A 81 15.80 -0.33 6.14
C THR A 81 15.67 -1.11 4.84
N VAL A 82 15.33 -0.41 3.77
CA VAL A 82 15.17 -1.02 2.45
C VAL A 82 16.53 -1.13 1.74
N GLY A 83 16.79 -2.28 1.12
CA GLY A 83 17.93 -2.48 0.24
C GLY A 83 17.75 -3.71 -0.65
N ASP A 84 18.85 -4.22 -1.18
CA ASP A 84 18.91 -5.34 -2.14
C ASP A 84 19.09 -6.71 -1.47
N LYS A 85 19.68 -6.72 -0.26
CA LYS A 85 20.01 -7.95 0.49
C LYS A 85 18.79 -8.60 1.17
N ARG A 86 18.74 -9.94 1.11
CA ARG A 86 17.85 -10.77 1.93
C ARG A 86 18.43 -10.92 3.34
N LEU A 87 18.08 -10.02 4.25
CA LEU A 87 18.58 -10.06 5.63
C LEU A 87 17.45 -9.76 6.61
N LYS A 88 17.39 -10.53 7.71
CA LYS A 88 16.42 -10.31 8.79
C LYS A 88 16.45 -8.85 9.27
N GLY A 89 15.28 -8.26 9.49
CA GLY A 89 15.14 -6.86 9.90
C GLY A 89 15.30 -5.86 8.76
N ARG A 90 15.33 -6.31 7.49
CA ARG A 90 15.36 -5.43 6.32
C ARG A 90 14.11 -5.56 5.46
N GLY A 91 13.87 -4.51 4.68
CA GLY A 91 12.89 -4.49 3.61
C GLY A 91 13.57 -4.59 2.25
N ARG A 92 12.82 -4.99 1.23
CA ARG A 92 13.26 -4.94 -0.15
C ARG A 92 12.08 -4.76 -1.08
N ILE A 93 12.24 -3.89 -2.06
CA ILE A 93 11.16 -3.52 -2.98
C ILE A 93 11.60 -3.84 -4.40
N TYR A 94 10.70 -4.45 -5.16
CA TYR A 94 10.91 -4.80 -6.55
C TYR A 94 9.77 -4.29 -7.40
N TYR A 95 10.11 -3.83 -8.59
CA TYR A 95 9.13 -3.45 -9.58
C TYR A 95 9.46 -4.12 -10.92
N PHE A 96 8.48 -4.80 -11.47
CA PHE A 96 8.50 -5.38 -12.80
C PHE A 96 7.51 -4.57 -13.63
N PRO A 97 7.98 -3.64 -14.49
CA PRO A 97 7.09 -2.95 -15.44
C PRO A 97 6.58 -3.90 -16.54
N GLU A 98 7.29 -4.99 -16.77
CA GLU A 98 7.00 -6.06 -17.74
C GLU A 98 7.77 -7.33 -17.34
N THR A 99 7.41 -8.48 -17.91
CA THR A 99 7.91 -9.81 -17.51
C THR A 99 9.44 -9.95 -17.53
N SER A 100 10.13 -9.27 -18.45
CA SER A 100 11.58 -9.40 -18.65
C SER A 100 12.40 -8.25 -18.04
N LYS A 101 11.78 -7.30 -17.32
CA LYS A 101 12.48 -6.18 -16.70
C LYS A 101 12.20 -6.16 -15.21
N MET A 102 13.27 -6.02 -14.42
CA MET A 102 13.18 -5.87 -12.98
C MET A 102 13.98 -4.66 -12.51
N TYR A 103 13.37 -3.90 -11.62
CA TYR A 103 13.99 -2.84 -10.83
C TYR A 103 13.98 -3.29 -9.38
N MET A 104 15.10 -3.14 -8.69
CA MET A 104 15.24 -3.54 -7.29
C MET A 104 15.74 -2.36 -6.46
N SER A 105 15.20 -2.21 -5.26
CA SER A 105 15.57 -1.15 -4.35
C SER A 105 17.02 -1.24 -3.92
N ASN A 106 17.78 -0.16 -4.14
CA ASN A 106 19.10 0.01 -3.56
C ASN A 106 18.99 0.60 -2.14
N LYS A 107 18.08 1.56 -1.98
CA LYS A 107 17.80 2.26 -0.72
C LYS A 107 16.33 2.66 -0.63
N GLY A 108 15.88 2.93 0.59
CA GLY A 108 14.53 3.40 0.84
C GLY A 108 14.14 3.23 2.31
N SER A 109 12.84 3.38 2.57
CA SER A 109 12.25 3.12 3.87
C SER A 109 11.03 2.22 3.72
N LEU A 110 10.80 1.42 4.74
CA LEU A 110 9.61 0.61 4.89
C LEU A 110 9.22 0.64 6.36
N GLU A 111 7.95 0.82 6.65
CA GLU A 111 7.42 0.72 8.00
C GLU A 111 6.13 -0.10 7.95
N MET A 112 6.11 -1.22 8.67
CA MET A 112 4.90 -1.99 8.88
C MET A 112 4.24 -1.45 10.15
N THR A 113 3.15 -0.72 10.00
CA THR A 113 2.44 -0.08 11.11
C THR A 113 1.44 -1.03 11.76
N GLU A 114 0.98 -2.05 11.04
CA GLU A 114 0.02 -3.02 11.53
C GLU A 114 0.29 -4.39 10.93
N LEU A 115 0.21 -5.42 11.76
CA LEU A 115 0.07 -6.81 11.35
C LEU A 115 -0.91 -7.47 12.31
N THR A 116 -2.12 -7.75 11.81
CA THR A 116 -3.22 -8.24 12.64
C THR A 116 -3.22 -9.77 12.77
N SER A 117 -3.97 -10.28 13.74
CA SER A 117 -4.16 -11.73 13.93
C SER A 117 -4.93 -12.40 12.77
N ASP A 118 -5.79 -11.66 12.06
CA ASP A 118 -6.44 -12.09 10.82
C ASP A 118 -5.54 -11.92 9.57
N ARG A 119 -4.25 -11.67 9.79
CA ARG A 119 -3.19 -11.61 8.77
C ARG A 119 -3.42 -10.51 7.74
N LYS A 120 -3.81 -9.33 8.21
CA LYS A 120 -3.81 -8.11 7.41
C LYS A 120 -2.62 -7.26 7.77
N ALA A 121 -1.93 -6.74 6.76
CA ALA A 121 -0.79 -5.87 6.94
C ALA A 121 -1.12 -4.45 6.47
N THR A 122 -0.69 -3.48 7.27
CA THR A 122 -0.71 -2.04 6.93
C THR A 122 0.69 -1.48 7.08
N GLY A 123 1.07 -0.60 6.17
CA GLY A 123 2.36 0.06 6.23
C GLY A 123 2.60 1.04 5.10
N LYS A 124 3.77 1.68 5.15
CA LYS A 124 4.22 2.68 4.20
C LYS A 124 5.61 2.34 3.69
N PHE A 125 5.92 2.74 2.47
CA PHE A 125 7.18 2.46 1.83
C PHE A 125 7.60 3.56 0.87
N SER A 126 8.91 3.67 0.67
CA SER A 126 9.52 4.51 -0.35
C SER A 126 10.83 3.86 -0.79
N GLY A 127 11.31 4.18 -1.98
CA GLY A 127 12.58 3.65 -2.43
C GLY A 127 13.09 4.22 -3.74
N THR A 128 14.41 4.17 -3.90
CA THR A 128 15.07 4.33 -5.19
C THR A 128 15.43 2.94 -5.69
N LEU A 129 14.81 2.56 -6.80
CA LEU A 129 15.01 1.29 -7.46
C LEU A 129 15.88 1.49 -8.68
N TYR A 130 16.78 0.55 -8.93
CA TYR A 130 17.61 0.55 -10.12
C TYR A 130 17.39 -0.72 -10.89
N ARG A 131 17.56 -0.65 -12.22
CA ARG A 131 17.50 -1.81 -13.07
C ARG A 131 18.51 -2.85 -12.60
N TYR A 132 18.03 -4.05 -12.36
CA TYR A 132 18.84 -5.17 -11.91
C TYR A 132 19.06 -6.13 -13.07
N ASN A 133 20.32 -6.39 -13.41
CA ASN A 133 20.65 -7.37 -14.42
C ASN A 133 20.95 -8.71 -13.72
N GLY A 134 20.07 -9.70 -13.94
CA GLY A 134 20.07 -10.97 -13.19
C GLY A 134 21.34 -11.81 -13.33
N ASP A 135 22.19 -11.49 -14.31
CA ASP A 135 23.40 -12.27 -14.61
C ASP A 135 24.59 -11.92 -13.71
N THR A 136 24.60 -10.75 -13.07
CA THR A 136 25.79 -10.21 -12.38
C THR A 136 25.52 -9.60 -11.01
N GLU A 137 24.27 -9.66 -10.52
CA GLU A 137 23.80 -8.89 -9.36
C GLU A 137 24.11 -7.39 -9.45
N THR A 138 24.43 -6.87 -10.65
CA THR A 138 24.80 -5.48 -10.84
C THR A 138 23.58 -4.63 -11.14
N PHE A 139 23.56 -3.47 -10.51
CA PHE A 139 22.58 -2.43 -10.76
C PHE A 139 23.07 -1.50 -11.86
N THR A 140 22.24 -1.25 -12.86
CA THR A 140 22.47 -0.15 -13.81
C THR A 140 21.98 1.14 -13.17
N MET A 141 22.90 1.91 -12.57
CA MET A 141 22.55 3.12 -11.81
C MET A 141 22.00 4.28 -12.65
N THR A 142 21.97 4.15 -13.98
CA THR A 142 21.36 5.13 -14.90
C THR A 142 19.87 4.88 -15.14
N ASP A 143 19.40 3.63 -14.98
CA ASP A 143 18.00 3.24 -15.19
C ASP A 143 17.32 3.17 -13.82
N SER A 144 16.98 4.34 -13.26
CA SER A 144 16.34 4.42 -11.93
C SER A 144 14.84 4.67 -12.00
N MET A 145 14.13 4.17 -11.00
CA MET A 145 12.75 4.52 -10.68
C MET A 145 12.67 4.93 -9.22
N VAL A 146 11.84 5.92 -8.94
CA VAL A 146 11.65 6.45 -7.59
C VAL A 146 10.22 6.24 -7.17
N ILE A 147 10.05 5.55 -6.05
CA ILE A 147 8.81 5.52 -5.29
C ILE A 147 8.97 6.54 -4.17
N THR A 148 8.36 7.71 -4.33
CA THR A 148 8.46 8.79 -3.34
C THR A 148 7.57 8.52 -2.13
N GLU A 149 6.46 7.85 -2.35
CA GLU A 149 5.45 7.56 -1.36
C GLU A 149 4.67 6.32 -1.78
N GLY A 150 4.44 5.41 -0.85
CA GLY A 150 3.73 4.17 -1.06
C GLY A 150 3.07 3.70 0.23
N PHE A 151 1.92 3.04 0.09
CA PHE A 151 1.11 2.50 1.17
C PHE A 151 0.58 1.13 0.78
N PHE A 152 0.49 0.24 1.75
CA PHE A 152 -0.37 -0.93 1.71
C PHE A 152 -1.29 -0.85 2.91
N THR A 153 -2.60 -0.95 2.70
CA THR A 153 -3.60 -0.74 3.77
C THR A 153 -4.41 -2.00 3.95
N LYS A 154 -4.31 -2.64 5.13
CA LYS A 154 -5.04 -3.86 5.48
C LYS A 154 -5.06 -4.92 4.37
N VAL A 155 -3.91 -5.11 3.70
CA VAL A 155 -3.78 -6.10 2.63
C VAL A 155 -3.82 -7.49 3.25
N GLN A 156 -4.66 -8.37 2.70
CA GLN A 156 -4.79 -9.75 3.17
C GLN A 156 -3.56 -10.58 2.80
N LEU A 157 -3.00 -11.26 3.79
CA LEU A 157 -1.88 -12.19 3.62
C LEU A 157 -2.38 -13.63 3.71
N ALA A 158 -2.09 -14.44 2.68
CA ALA A 158 -2.30 -15.88 2.72
C ALA A 158 -1.26 -16.54 3.64
N LYS A 159 -1.60 -17.73 4.17
CA LYS A 159 -0.61 -18.57 4.85
C LYS A 159 0.02 -19.50 3.82
N LEU A 160 1.34 -19.54 3.82
CA LEU A 160 2.15 -20.55 3.14
C LEU A 160 2.72 -21.53 4.16
#